data_AF-A0A2A5BDU0-F1
#
_entry.id   AF-A0A2A5BDU0-F1
#
_cell.length_a   1.000
_cell.length_b   1.000
_cell.length_c   1.000
_cell.angle_alpha   90.00
_cell.angle_beta   90.00
_cell.angle_gamma   90.00
#
_symmetry.space_group_name_H-M   'P 1'
#
loop_
_entity.id
_entity.type
_entity.pdbx_description
1 polymer ?
#
loop_
_entity_poly.entity_id
_entity_poly.type
_entity_poly.pdbx_seq_one_letter_code
_entity_poly.pdbx_strand_id
1 'polypeptide(L)'
;MYIVILLLVYILYLFYLTNNGNVKLAKLSHLLNIIINKSKIQKYSYTLSESNVSSFVLNKKDIYVVLQRNGIMYDDNTIIGVLLHEYSHIVCSDLENNGHTDLFNKIESVLITSANDLGVYDSTLGVDDTYPCVK
;
A
#
# COMPACT_ATOMS: atom_id res chain seq x y z
N MET A 1 -11.13 14.06 39.08
CA MET A 1 -9.89 13.26 38.95
C MET A 1 -10.05 12.11 37.95
N TYR A 2 -11.05 11.25 38.08
CA TYR A 2 -11.26 10.09 37.17
C TYR A 2 -11.48 10.47 35.69
N ILE A 3 -12.24 11.53 35.43
CA ILE A 3 -12.49 12.03 34.07
C ILE A 3 -11.20 12.48 33.37
N VAL A 4 -10.29 13.12 34.11
CA VAL A 4 -9.00 13.59 33.57
C VAL A 4 -8.11 12.40 33.20
N ILE A 5 -8.10 11.35 34.03
CA ILE A 5 -7.34 10.12 33.77
C ILE A 5 -7.89 9.39 32.53
N LEU A 6 -9.21 9.24 32.41
CA LEU A 6 -9.82 8.61 31.23
C LEU A 6 -9.51 9.38 29.95
N LEU A 7 -9.52 10.71 30.01
CA LEU A 7 -9.24 11.57 28.86
C LEU A 7 -7.77 11.48 28.45
N LEU A 8 -6.83 11.39 29.40
CA LEU A 8 -5.41 11.16 29.12
C LEU A 8 -5.16 9.77 28.51
N VAL A 9 -5.79 8.71 29.02
CA VAL A 9 -5.68 7.37 28.45
C VAL A 9 -6.22 7.34 27.02
N TYR A 10 -7.33 8.01 26.75
CA TYR A 10 -7.89 8.12 25.40
C TYR A 10 -6.95 8.87 24.44
N ILE A 11 -6.35 9.98 24.86
CA ILE A 11 -5.35 10.71 24.06
C ILE A 11 -4.12 9.85 23.75
N LEU A 12 -3.59 9.13 24.74
CA LEU A 12 -2.45 8.22 24.55
C LEU A 12 -2.80 7.07 23.60
N TYR A 13 -4.03 6.54 23.69
CA TYR A 13 -4.52 5.53 22.76
C TYR A 13 -4.62 6.06 21.33
N LEU A 14 -5.16 7.26 21.12
CA LEU A 14 -5.18 7.90 19.80
C LEU A 14 -3.77 8.15 19.26
N PHE A 15 -2.85 8.62 20.11
CA PHE A 15 -1.45 8.84 19.72
C PHE A 15 -0.74 7.54 19.32
N TYR A 16 -0.99 6.45 20.05
CA TYR A 16 -0.47 5.13 19.72
C TYR A 16 -0.98 4.64 18.35
N LEU A 17 -2.29 4.78 18.08
CA LEU A 17 -2.88 4.40 16.80
C LEU A 17 -2.27 5.18 15.64
N THR A 18 -2.19 6.52 15.76
CA THR A 18 -1.65 7.38 14.71
C THR A 18 -0.17 7.11 14.41
N ASN A 19 0.64 6.88 15.44
CA ASN A 19 2.06 6.57 15.23
C ASN A 19 2.26 5.22 14.55
N ASN A 20 1.45 4.22 14.87
CA ASN A 20 1.60 2.89 14.28
C ASN A 20 1.32 2.92 12.76
N GLY A 21 0.26 3.62 12.33
CA GLY A 21 -0.05 3.83 10.91
C GLY A 21 1.08 4.55 10.17
N ASN A 22 1.54 5.69 10.70
CA ASN A 22 2.62 6.48 10.08
C ASN A 22 3.94 5.71 9.97
N VAL A 23 4.32 4.96 11.02
CA VAL A 23 5.52 4.11 11.00
C VAL A 23 5.38 3.02 9.93
N LYS A 24 4.20 2.40 9.80
CA LYS A 24 3.94 1.38 8.78
C LYS A 24 4.00 1.98 7.36
N LEU A 25 3.40 3.14 7.12
CA LEU A 25 3.48 3.84 5.83
C LEU A 25 4.92 4.19 5.45
N ALA A 26 5.73 4.67 6.40
CA ALA A 26 7.13 4.97 6.16
C ALA A 26 7.94 3.71 5.77
N LYS A 27 7.72 2.60 6.47
CA LYS A 27 8.32 1.29 6.14
C LYS A 27 7.90 0.84 4.73
N LEU A 28 6.62 0.91 4.41
CA LEU A 28 6.07 0.51 3.11
C LEU A 28 6.59 1.39 1.97
N SER A 29 6.67 2.71 2.15
CA SER A 29 7.25 3.61 1.17
C SER A 29 8.74 3.34 0.94
N HIS A 30 9.50 3.08 2.01
CA HIS A 30 10.90 2.68 1.88
C HIS A 30 11.02 1.38 1.09
N LEU A 31 10.20 0.38 1.40
CA LEU A 31 10.21 -0.91 0.75
C LEU A 31 9.82 -0.81 -0.74
N LEU A 32 8.76 -0.08 -1.06
CA LEU A 32 8.33 0.15 -2.44
C LEU A 32 9.45 0.81 -3.26
N ASN A 33 10.19 1.77 -2.69
CA ASN A 33 11.35 2.36 -3.36
C ASN A 33 12.46 1.34 -3.63
N ILE A 34 12.73 0.40 -2.71
CA ILE A 34 13.70 -0.69 -2.95
C ILE A 34 13.25 -1.57 -4.11
N ILE A 35 11.96 -1.95 -4.14
CA ILE A 35 11.39 -2.79 -5.20
C ILE A 35 11.49 -2.08 -6.56
N ILE A 36 11.11 -0.80 -6.65
CA ILE A 36 11.21 0.01 -7.86
C ILE A 36 12.66 0.09 -8.36
N ASN A 37 13.61 0.30 -7.46
CA ASN A 37 15.02 0.37 -7.85
C ASN A 37 15.54 -0.98 -8.38
N LYS A 38 15.12 -2.09 -7.77
CA LYS A 38 15.48 -3.45 -8.19
C LYS A 38 14.85 -3.81 -9.54
N SER A 39 13.63 -3.36 -9.82
CA SER A 39 12.87 -3.70 -11.01
C SER A 39 13.35 -2.99 -12.29
N LYS A 40 14.16 -1.93 -12.14
CA LYS A 40 14.72 -1.12 -13.25
C LYS A 40 13.65 -0.50 -14.17
N ILE A 41 12.41 -0.39 -13.71
CA ILE A 41 11.37 0.35 -14.43
C ILE A 41 11.57 1.86 -14.28
N GLN A 42 10.91 2.64 -15.13
CA GLN A 42 10.94 4.09 -15.00
C GLN A 42 10.35 4.51 -13.64
N LYS A 43 11.12 5.34 -12.91
CA LYS A 43 10.71 5.84 -11.60
C LYS A 43 9.81 7.05 -11.75
N TYR A 44 8.69 7.03 -11.06
CA TYR A 44 7.77 8.15 -10.92
C TYR A 44 7.72 8.59 -9.45
N SER A 45 7.49 9.89 -9.25
CA SER A 45 7.23 10.43 -7.93
C SER A 45 5.84 9.99 -7.47
N TYR A 46 5.72 9.61 -6.20
CA TYR A 46 4.45 9.27 -5.59
C TYR A 46 4.40 9.77 -4.15
N THR A 47 3.18 9.92 -3.63
CA THR A 47 2.93 10.06 -2.19
C THR A 47 2.18 8.81 -1.71
N LEU A 48 2.34 8.48 -0.42
CA LEU A 48 1.67 7.33 0.17
C LEU A 48 0.93 7.78 1.44
N SER A 49 -0.39 7.57 1.45
CA SER A 49 -1.28 7.95 2.55
C SER A 49 -2.22 6.80 2.92
N GLU A 50 -2.66 6.75 4.16
CA GLU A 50 -3.68 5.78 4.60
C GLU A 50 -5.08 6.20 4.10
N SER A 51 -5.89 5.19 3.78
CA SER A 51 -7.31 5.31 3.47
C SER A 51 -8.13 4.43 4.40
N ASN A 52 -9.35 4.90 4.72
CA ASN A 52 -10.29 4.16 5.57
C ASN A 52 -11.35 3.39 4.77
N VAL A 53 -11.37 3.53 3.44
CA VAL A 53 -12.47 3.03 2.59
C VAL A 53 -11.96 2.01 1.58
N SER A 54 -11.07 2.43 0.68
CA SER A 54 -10.47 1.60 -0.36
C SER A 54 -9.08 2.12 -0.71
N SER A 55 -8.27 1.27 -1.34
CA SER A 55 -6.99 1.66 -1.93
C SER A 55 -7.19 2.09 -3.37
N PHE A 56 -6.47 3.13 -3.79
CA PHE A 56 -6.55 3.70 -5.12
C PHE A 56 -5.39 4.66 -5.39
N VAL A 57 -5.13 4.93 -6.66
CA VAL A 57 -4.29 6.05 -7.10
C VAL A 57 -5.13 7.24 -7.53
N LEU A 58 -4.79 8.42 -7.00
CA LEU A 58 -5.30 9.70 -7.45
C LEU A 58 -4.23 10.42 -8.30
N ASN A 59 -4.65 10.98 -9.43
CA ASN A 59 -3.81 11.81 -10.31
C ASN A 59 -2.47 11.17 -10.75
N LYS A 60 -2.42 9.84 -10.90
CA LYS A 60 -1.20 9.08 -11.26
C LYS A 60 0.00 9.40 -10.35
N LYS A 61 -0.26 9.72 -9.07
CA LYS A 61 0.78 10.16 -8.14
C LYS A 61 0.50 9.80 -6.69
N ASP A 62 -0.73 10.01 -6.22
CA ASP A 62 -1.03 9.88 -4.80
C ASP A 62 -1.67 8.53 -4.53
N ILE A 63 -0.93 7.64 -3.86
CA ILE A 63 -1.39 6.31 -3.48
C ILE A 63 -2.08 6.39 -2.13
N TYR A 64 -3.34 6.00 -2.11
CA TYR A 64 -4.12 5.80 -0.90
C TYR A 64 -4.21 4.31 -0.63
N VAL A 65 -3.85 3.87 0.58
CA VAL A 65 -3.80 2.44 0.94
C VAL A 65 -4.56 2.16 2.23
N VAL A 66 -5.35 1.11 2.25
CA VAL A 66 -6.00 0.63 3.48
C VAL A 66 -5.01 -0.24 4.26
N LEU A 67 -4.70 0.17 5.50
CA LEU A 67 -3.80 -0.58 6.38
C LEU A 67 -4.53 -1.52 7.34
N GLN A 68 -5.78 -1.21 7.67
CA GLN A 68 -6.59 -1.97 8.61
C GLN A 68 -8.07 -1.89 8.29
N ARG A 69 -8.81 -2.88 8.78
CA ARG A 69 -10.28 -2.88 8.78
C ARG A 69 -10.77 -3.32 10.15
N ASN A 70 -11.73 -2.57 10.72
CA ASN A 70 -12.29 -2.84 12.05
C ASN A 70 -11.21 -2.97 13.16
N GLY A 71 -10.13 -2.19 13.06
CA GLY A 71 -9.01 -2.20 14.02
C GLY A 71 -8.04 -3.38 13.87
N ILE A 72 -8.22 -4.23 12.85
CA ILE A 72 -7.31 -5.33 12.53
C ILE A 72 -6.46 -4.91 11.34
N MET A 73 -5.13 -4.90 11.54
CA MET A 73 -4.17 -4.59 10.49
C MET A 73 -4.11 -5.72 9.46
N TYR A 74 -4.08 -5.37 8.18
CA TYR A 74 -3.72 -6.30 7.13
C TYR A 74 -2.24 -6.66 7.23
N ASP A 75 -1.93 -7.89 6.86
CA ASP A 75 -0.57 -8.39 6.79
C ASP A 75 0.24 -7.64 5.71
N ASP A 76 1.57 -7.69 5.85
CA ASP A 76 2.45 -6.96 4.94
C ASP A 76 2.37 -7.50 3.50
N ASN A 77 2.11 -8.81 3.29
CA ASN A 77 2.02 -9.40 1.95
C ASN A 77 0.84 -8.81 1.16
N THR A 78 -0.34 -8.78 1.80
CA THR A 78 -1.55 -8.16 1.25
C THR A 78 -1.30 -6.71 0.85
N ILE A 79 -0.76 -5.90 1.77
CA ILE A 79 -0.56 -4.47 1.53
C ILE A 79 0.50 -4.24 0.45
N ILE A 80 1.59 -5.03 0.43
CA ILE A 80 2.61 -4.93 -0.61
C ILE A 80 2.02 -5.27 -1.98
N GLY A 81 1.26 -6.37 -2.10
CA GLY A 81 0.60 -6.73 -3.36
C GLY A 81 -0.26 -5.59 -3.92
N VAL A 82 -1.07 -4.97 -3.05
CA VAL A 82 -1.88 -3.78 -3.41
C VAL A 82 -1.00 -2.59 -3.80
N LEU A 83 0.08 -2.31 -3.08
CA LEU A 83 1.00 -1.22 -3.45
C LEU A 83 1.65 -1.42 -4.80
N LEU A 84 2.00 -2.66 -5.17
CA LEU A 84 2.54 -2.96 -6.50
C LEU A 84 1.49 -2.74 -7.59
N HIS A 85 0.24 -3.12 -7.33
CA HIS A 85 -0.89 -2.85 -8.21
C HIS A 85 -1.09 -1.34 -8.43
N GLU A 86 -1.21 -0.58 -7.34
CA GLU A 86 -1.43 0.87 -7.39
C GLU A 86 -0.24 1.60 -8.04
N TYR A 87 1.00 1.23 -7.72
CA TYR A 87 2.16 1.83 -8.38
C TYR A 87 2.22 1.47 -9.88
N SER A 88 1.74 0.29 -10.28
CA SER A 88 1.61 -0.06 -11.70
C SER A 88 0.66 0.88 -12.44
N HIS A 89 -0.42 1.34 -11.79
CA HIS A 89 -1.29 2.38 -12.33
C HIS A 89 -0.58 3.73 -12.50
N ILE A 90 0.39 4.06 -11.65
CA ILE A 90 1.20 5.29 -11.79
C ILE A 90 2.10 5.21 -13.03
N VAL A 91 2.80 4.09 -13.21
CA VAL A 91 3.77 3.92 -14.29
C VAL A 91 3.08 3.69 -15.63
N CYS A 92 1.95 2.99 -15.64
CA CYS A 92 1.20 2.71 -16.86
C CYS A 92 0.58 4.01 -17.40
N SER A 93 1.03 4.45 -18.57
CA SER A 93 0.47 5.62 -19.28
C SER A 93 -0.88 5.33 -19.93
N ASP A 94 -1.25 4.06 -20.02
CA ASP A 94 -2.50 3.62 -20.61
C ASP A 94 -3.68 3.89 -19.68
N LEU A 95 -4.81 4.28 -20.27
CA LEU A 95 -6.07 4.54 -19.58
C LEU A 95 -7.20 3.63 -20.09
N GLU A 96 -6.94 2.81 -21.10
CA GLU A 96 -7.89 1.81 -21.58
C GLU A 96 -8.10 0.71 -20.53
N ASN A 97 -9.30 0.10 -20.50
CA ASN A 97 -9.66 -0.97 -19.55
C ASN A 97 -9.33 -0.64 -18.09
N ASN A 98 -9.66 0.58 -17.64
CA ASN A 98 -9.33 1.09 -16.30
C ASN A 98 -7.83 1.10 -15.96
N GLY A 99 -6.96 1.02 -16.97
CA GLY A 99 -5.51 0.96 -16.83
C GLY A 99 -4.93 -0.45 -16.76
N HIS A 100 -5.74 -1.53 -16.83
CA HIS A 100 -5.29 -2.93 -16.76
C HIS A 100 -4.99 -3.53 -18.14
N THR A 101 -4.14 -2.87 -18.93
CA THR A 101 -3.75 -3.36 -20.26
C THR A 101 -2.56 -4.31 -20.22
N ASP A 102 -2.16 -4.87 -21.37
CA ASP A 102 -0.96 -5.72 -21.46
C ASP A 102 0.30 -5.03 -20.95
N LEU A 103 0.39 -3.70 -21.11
CA LEU A 103 1.49 -2.91 -20.58
C LEU A 103 1.46 -2.88 -19.05
N PHE A 104 0.28 -2.67 -18.46
CA PHE A 104 0.10 -2.74 -17.01
C PHE A 104 0.51 -4.11 -16.47
N ASN A 105 0.01 -5.20 -17.05
CA ASN A 105 0.31 -6.55 -16.60
C ASN A 105 1.82 -6.85 -16.66
N LYS A 106 2.53 -6.32 -17.67
CA LYS A 106 3.99 -6.42 -17.76
C LYS A 106 4.70 -5.63 -16.66
N ILE A 107 4.25 -4.40 -16.37
CA ILE A 107 4.82 -3.56 -15.31
C ILE A 107 4.60 -4.23 -13.94
N GLU A 108 3.37 -4.66 -13.67
CA GLU A 108 2.99 -5.31 -12.42
C GLU A 108 3.77 -6.61 -12.23
N SER A 109 3.88 -7.45 -13.26
CA SER A 109 4.67 -8.69 -13.21
C SER A 109 6.15 -8.45 -12.91
N VAL A 110 6.76 -7.39 -13.49
CA VAL A 110 8.16 -7.02 -13.22
C VAL A 110 8.35 -6.55 -11.77
N LEU A 111 7.38 -5.80 -11.24
CA LEU A 111 7.38 -5.38 -9.83
C LEU A 111 7.21 -6.55 -8.87
N ILE A 112 6.23 -7.43 -9.14
CA ILE A 112 5.98 -8.65 -8.35
C ILE A 112 7.21 -9.55 -8.34
N THR A 113 7.82 -9.79 -9.50
CA THR A 113 9.04 -10.60 -9.61
C THR A 113 10.17 -10.00 -8.79
N SER A 114 10.34 -8.68 -8.84
CA SER A 114 11.36 -7.97 -8.06
C SER A 114 11.11 -8.05 -6.55
N ALA A 115 9.85 -8.01 -6.12
CA ALA A 115 9.47 -8.14 -4.71
C ALA A 115 9.66 -9.59 -4.19
N ASN A 116 9.29 -10.59 -5.00
CA ASN A 116 9.55 -12.01 -4.72
C ASN A 116 11.06 -12.28 -4.60
N ASP A 117 11.87 -11.78 -5.55
CA ASP A 117 13.33 -11.92 -5.54
C ASP A 117 13.99 -11.31 -4.28
N LEU A 118 13.39 -10.26 -3.73
CA LEU A 118 13.84 -9.61 -2.50
C LEU A 118 13.37 -10.34 -1.23
N GLY A 119 12.47 -11.32 -1.35
CA GLY A 119 11.90 -12.07 -0.22
C GLY A 119 10.95 -11.23 0.65
N VAL A 120 10.38 -10.16 0.09
CA VAL A 120 9.50 -9.21 0.82
C VAL A 120 8.03 -9.34 0.43
N TYR A 121 7.75 -10.10 -0.61
CA TYR A 121 6.43 -10.46 -1.10
C TYR A 121 6.45 -11.94 -1.50
N ASP A 122 5.32 -12.61 -1.34
CA ASP A 122 5.05 -13.96 -1.81
C ASP A 122 3.75 -13.93 -2.62
N SER A 123 3.91 -13.95 -3.94
CA SER A 123 2.78 -13.96 -4.88
C SER A 123 1.89 -15.21 -4.76
N THR A 124 2.32 -16.27 -4.09
CA THR A 124 1.51 -17.49 -3.91
C THR A 124 0.46 -17.36 -2.82
N LEU A 125 0.62 -16.42 -1.89
CA LEU A 125 -0.33 -16.17 -0.81
C LEU A 125 -1.53 -15.33 -1.24
N GLY A 126 -1.41 -14.57 -2.35
CA GLY A 126 -2.44 -13.66 -2.82
C GLY A 126 -2.65 -12.45 -1.90
N VAL A 127 -3.79 -11.78 -2.10
CA VAL A 127 -4.29 -10.66 -1.30
C VAL A 127 -5.44 -11.19 -0.45
N ASP A 128 -5.54 -10.77 0.82
CA ASP A 128 -6.66 -11.11 1.70
C ASP A 128 -8.02 -10.81 1.04
N ASP A 129 -8.89 -11.82 0.94
CA ASP A 129 -10.21 -11.72 0.29
C ASP A 129 -11.14 -10.68 0.92
N THR A 130 -10.87 -10.28 2.16
CA THR A 130 -11.62 -9.25 2.90
C THR A 130 -11.09 -7.83 2.65
N TYR A 131 -9.97 -7.68 1.93
CA TYR A 131 -9.39 -6.39 1.60
C TYR A 131 -10.38 -5.57 0.76
N PRO A 132 -10.65 -4.30 1.11
CA PRO A 132 -11.71 -3.52 0.47
C PRO A 132 -11.27 -2.93 -0.88
N CYS A 133 -10.71 -3.77 -1.76
CA CYS A 133 -10.51 -3.58 -3.19
C CYS A 133 -9.50 -4.61 -3.72
N VAL A 134 -9.90 -5.41 -4.71
CA VAL A 134 -9.20 -5.62 -5.99
C VAL A 134 -10.32 -6.09 -6.93
N LYS A 135 -10.76 -5.25 -7.87
CA LYS A 135 -11.56 -5.68 -9.02
C LYS A 135 -11.06 -4.95 -10.26
#